data_AF-A0A2D6Y8D2-F1
#
_entry.id   AF-A0A2D6Y8D2-F1
#
_cell.length_a   1.000
_cell.length_b   1.000
_cell.length_c   1.000
_cell.angle_alpha   90.00
_cell.angle_beta   90.00
_cell.angle_gamma   90.00
#
_symmetry.space_group_name_H-M   'P 1'
#
loop_
_entity.id
_entity.type
_entity.pdbx_description
1 polymer ?
#
loop_
_entity_poly.entity_id
_entity_poly.type
_entity_poly.pdbx_seq_one_letter_code
_entity_poly.pdbx_strand_id
1 'polypeptide(L)'
;MESSNVKTGNMCQVWILREDIHPVEALQTGADYSICGNCPHRYKLVDGKLIRSCYVNVGQAPSAVWKSYKRGLYKELDAETNLSVLLNNRKIRWGAYGDPAIINPDVVKSLNVFAAGHTGYTHQWREDFAQPFVGVFQASCDGMRDYLEASAHGWKTFAVVPKGKEAFSGKQCPATVDGSSAQCRTCALCDGAKQDVFVVAHGTGARHFAGVK
;
A
#
# COMPACT_ATOMS: atom_id res chain seq x y z
N MET A 1 -22.39 3.60 0.26
CA MET A 1 -21.17 3.20 1.00
C MET A 1 -20.41 4.47 1.35
N GLU A 2 -20.33 4.80 2.63
CA GLU A 2 -19.67 6.00 3.14
C GLU A 2 -18.70 5.61 4.26
N SER A 3 -17.55 6.28 4.33
CA SER A 3 -16.54 6.04 5.35
C SER A 3 -16.07 7.34 5.98
N SER A 4 -16.01 7.36 7.31
CA SER A 4 -15.48 8.45 8.13
C SER A 4 -13.99 8.25 8.49
N ASN A 5 -13.25 7.43 7.74
CA ASN A 5 -11.83 7.19 8.02
C ASN A 5 -11.06 8.51 8.04
N VAL A 6 -10.46 8.84 9.19
CA VAL A 6 -9.79 10.13 9.42
C VAL A 6 -8.68 10.39 8.39
N LYS A 7 -7.86 9.36 8.07
CA LYS A 7 -6.71 9.49 7.16
C LYS A 7 -7.10 9.48 5.69
N THR A 8 -7.95 8.53 5.28
CA THR A 8 -8.23 8.33 3.84
C THR A 8 -9.50 9.03 3.39
N GLY A 9 -10.45 9.28 4.28
CA GLY A 9 -11.83 9.63 3.93
C GLY A 9 -12.52 8.51 3.15
N ASN A 10 -13.56 8.87 2.38
CA ASN A 10 -14.38 7.95 1.59
C ASN A 10 -13.70 7.51 0.26
N MET A 11 -12.50 6.95 0.34
CA MET A 11 -11.81 6.31 -0.78
C MET A 11 -12.17 4.82 -0.87
N CYS A 12 -12.26 4.29 -2.10
CA CYS A 12 -12.30 2.85 -2.32
C CYS A 12 -10.99 2.23 -1.81
N GLN A 13 -11.08 1.19 -0.98
CA GLN A 13 -9.91 0.50 -0.42
C GLN A 13 -9.73 -0.84 -1.14
N VAL A 14 -8.55 -1.10 -1.68
CA VAL A 14 -8.24 -2.38 -2.34
C VAL A 14 -7.51 -3.30 -1.37
N TRP A 15 -8.04 -4.51 -1.18
CA TRP A 15 -7.51 -5.54 -0.30
C TRP A 15 -7.11 -6.75 -1.14
N ILE A 16 -5.83 -7.09 -1.13
CA ILE A 16 -5.31 -8.25 -1.87
C ILE A 16 -5.20 -9.38 -0.86
N LEU A 17 -5.89 -10.48 -1.15
CA LEU A 17 -6.08 -11.60 -0.23
C LEU A 17 -6.08 -12.89 -1.05
N ARG A 18 -5.76 -14.00 -0.39
CA ARG A 18 -6.00 -15.33 -0.94
C ARG A 18 -7.44 -15.75 -0.69
N GLU A 19 -8.04 -16.41 -1.67
CA GLU A 19 -9.42 -16.90 -1.61
C GLU A 19 -9.61 -18.13 -0.71
N ASP A 20 -8.55 -18.94 -0.61
CA ASP A 20 -8.54 -20.30 -0.07
C ASP A 20 -8.06 -20.37 1.38
N ILE A 21 -7.29 -19.39 1.84
CA ILE A 21 -6.66 -19.38 3.16
C ILE A 21 -6.92 -18.06 3.90
N HIS A 22 -7.19 -18.14 5.20
CA HIS A 22 -7.41 -16.96 6.02
C HIS A 22 -6.11 -16.13 6.11
N PRO A 23 -6.14 -14.78 6.04
CA PRO A 23 -4.92 -13.98 5.92
C PRO A 23 -3.96 -14.10 7.12
N VAL A 24 -4.46 -14.39 8.33
CA VAL A 24 -3.61 -14.69 9.49
C VAL A 24 -2.85 -16.00 9.31
N GLU A 25 -3.50 -17.02 8.77
CA GLU A 25 -2.90 -18.32 8.50
C GLU A 25 -1.90 -18.21 7.35
N ALA A 26 -2.24 -17.47 6.29
CA ALA A 26 -1.34 -17.17 5.19
C ALA A 26 -0.06 -16.48 5.68
N LEU A 27 -0.18 -15.57 6.63
CA LEU A 27 0.95 -14.90 7.27
C LEU A 27 1.79 -15.89 8.10
N GLN A 28 1.18 -16.75 8.90
CA GLN A 28 1.88 -17.72 9.75
C GLN A 28 2.63 -18.79 8.95
N THR A 29 2.09 -19.19 7.81
CA THR A 29 2.65 -20.23 6.94
C THR A 29 3.60 -19.67 5.87
N GLY A 30 3.68 -18.35 5.71
CA GLY A 30 4.45 -17.70 4.64
C GLY A 30 3.76 -17.72 3.27
N ALA A 31 2.53 -18.24 3.19
CA ALA A 31 1.70 -18.21 2.00
C ALA A 31 1.25 -16.79 1.60
N ASP A 32 1.46 -15.79 2.46
CA ASP A 32 1.29 -14.36 2.15
C ASP A 32 2.28 -13.81 1.10
N TYR A 33 3.20 -14.64 0.59
CA TYR A 33 4.01 -14.32 -0.60
C TYR A 33 3.15 -13.95 -1.80
N SER A 34 2.04 -14.66 -2.05
CA SER A 34 1.13 -14.31 -3.15
C SER A 34 0.32 -13.04 -2.91
N ILE A 35 0.42 -12.44 -1.71
CA ILE A 35 -0.28 -11.20 -1.33
C ILE A 35 0.67 -10.01 -1.38
N CYS A 36 1.93 -10.20 -0.96
CA CYS A 36 2.90 -9.14 -0.76
C CYS A 36 4.22 -9.34 -1.52
N GLY A 37 4.39 -10.42 -2.28
CA GLY A 37 5.62 -10.80 -2.96
C GLY A 37 6.83 -10.86 -2.01
N ASN A 38 7.93 -10.26 -2.46
CA ASN A 38 9.20 -10.14 -1.73
C ASN A 38 9.23 -8.98 -0.71
N CYS A 39 8.07 -8.47 -0.28
CA CYS A 39 8.01 -7.35 0.67
C CYS A 39 8.91 -7.61 1.91
N PRO A 40 9.87 -6.71 2.22
CA PRO A 40 10.86 -6.91 3.28
C PRO A 40 10.26 -6.91 4.69
N HIS A 41 8.98 -6.53 4.79
CA HIS A 41 8.25 -6.43 6.04
C HIS A 41 7.43 -7.68 6.40
N ARG A 42 7.44 -8.72 5.55
CA ARG A 42 6.87 -10.03 5.85
C ARG A 42 7.66 -10.72 6.97
N TYR A 43 7.18 -11.87 7.45
CA TYR A 43 7.95 -12.66 8.39
C TYR A 43 9.27 -13.09 7.76
N LYS A 44 10.36 -12.87 8.49
CA LYS A 44 11.70 -13.35 8.15
C LYS A 44 12.33 -14.00 9.36
N LEU A 45 13.14 -15.02 9.12
CA LEU A 45 13.92 -15.68 10.15
C LEU A 45 15.20 -14.85 10.40
N VAL A 46 15.37 -14.37 11.63
CA VAL A 46 16.57 -13.65 12.08
C VAL A 46 16.99 -14.29 13.40
N ASP A 47 18.21 -14.84 13.45
CA ASP A 47 18.76 -15.52 14.63
C ASP A 47 17.81 -16.58 15.22
N GLY A 48 17.20 -17.39 14.35
CA GLY A 48 16.24 -18.42 14.74
C GLY A 48 14.87 -17.91 15.19
N LYS A 49 14.61 -16.59 15.14
CA LYS A 49 13.33 -15.98 15.51
C LYS A 49 12.61 -15.41 14.30
N LEU A 50 11.30 -15.66 14.22
CA LEU A 50 10.46 -15.01 13.22
C LEU A 50 10.20 -13.56 13.62
N ILE A 51 10.67 -12.62 12.79
CA ILE A 51 10.48 -11.18 12.97
C ILE A 51 9.66 -10.64 11.82
N ARG A 52 8.69 -9.78 12.14
CA ARG A 52 7.86 -9.04 11.19
C ARG A 52 7.87 -7.56 11.54
N SER A 53 8.06 -6.70 10.54
CA SER A 53 8.07 -5.24 10.71
C SER A 53 6.84 -4.55 10.12
N CYS A 54 6.01 -5.26 9.35
CA CYS A 54 4.80 -4.67 8.76
C CYS A 54 3.85 -4.18 9.86
N TYR A 55 3.43 -2.92 9.77
CA TYR A 55 2.57 -2.28 10.76
C TYR A 55 1.11 -2.77 10.70
N VAL A 56 0.71 -3.44 9.61
CA VAL A 56 -0.69 -3.88 9.44
C VAL A 56 -1.00 -5.02 10.40
N ASN A 57 -2.06 -4.85 11.19
CA ASN A 57 -2.62 -5.92 12.01
C ASN A 57 -3.56 -6.79 11.16
N VAL A 58 -3.05 -7.95 10.73
CA VAL A 58 -3.75 -8.87 9.83
C VAL A 58 -4.97 -9.53 10.50
N GLY A 59 -4.96 -9.66 11.82
CA GLY A 59 -6.09 -10.19 12.59
C GLY A 59 -7.31 -9.25 12.65
N GLN A 60 -7.16 -8.00 12.22
CA GLN A 60 -8.22 -6.99 12.25
C GLN A 60 -8.84 -6.80 10.87
N ALA A 61 -8.56 -5.68 10.19
CA ALA A 61 -9.25 -5.32 8.95
C ALA A 61 -9.10 -6.36 7.82
N PRO A 62 -7.90 -6.94 7.52
CA PRO A 62 -7.79 -7.99 6.52
C PRO A 62 -8.65 -9.23 6.83
N SER A 63 -8.62 -9.70 8.08
CA SER A 63 -9.47 -10.80 8.58
C SER A 63 -10.97 -10.49 8.42
N ALA A 64 -11.40 -9.26 8.75
CA ALA A 64 -12.80 -8.85 8.60
C ALA A 64 -13.26 -8.80 7.13
N VAL A 65 -12.40 -8.30 6.23
CA VAL A 65 -12.68 -8.27 4.79
C VAL A 65 -12.74 -9.69 4.24
N TRP A 66 -11.77 -10.54 4.54
CA TRP A 66 -11.77 -11.93 4.10
C TRP A 66 -13.02 -12.70 4.55
N LYS A 67 -13.41 -12.57 5.82
CA LYS A 67 -14.63 -13.20 6.34
C LYS A 67 -15.88 -12.69 5.64
N SER A 68 -15.91 -11.42 5.25
CA SER A 68 -17.02 -10.84 4.47
C SER A 68 -17.06 -11.40 3.06
N TYR A 69 -15.91 -11.62 2.43
CA TYR A 69 -15.78 -12.31 1.14
C TYR A 69 -16.30 -13.75 1.21
N LYS A 70 -15.87 -14.54 2.20
CA LYS A 70 -16.37 -15.92 2.36
C LYS A 70 -17.86 -16.01 2.67
N ARG A 71 -18.49 -14.94 3.17
CA ARG A 71 -19.95 -14.83 3.32
C ARG A 71 -20.68 -14.40 2.05
N GLY A 72 -19.97 -14.18 0.93
CA GLY A 72 -20.57 -13.75 -0.34
C GLY A 72 -21.02 -12.28 -0.35
N LEU A 73 -20.49 -11.44 0.53
CA LEU A 73 -20.91 -10.03 0.63
C LEU A 73 -20.30 -9.13 -0.46
N TYR A 74 -19.29 -9.62 -1.19
CA TYR A 74 -18.72 -8.93 -2.33
C TYR A 74 -19.25 -9.56 -3.61
N LYS A 75 -19.72 -8.71 -4.53
CA LYS A 75 -20.06 -9.12 -5.88
C LYS A 75 -18.78 -9.29 -6.68
N GLU A 76 -18.75 -10.30 -7.54
CA GLU A 76 -17.71 -10.42 -8.55
C GLU A 76 -17.82 -9.28 -9.54
N LEU A 77 -16.67 -8.89 -10.08
CA LEU A 77 -16.59 -7.88 -11.12
C LEU A 77 -16.62 -8.60 -12.46
N ASP A 78 -17.71 -8.42 -13.18
CA ASP A 78 -17.96 -9.02 -14.48
C ASP A 78 -17.96 -7.97 -15.59
N ALA A 79 -18.17 -8.40 -16.84
CA ALA A 79 -18.20 -7.53 -18.01
C ALA A 79 -19.38 -6.53 -17.99
N GLU A 80 -20.43 -6.79 -17.23
CA GLU A 80 -21.63 -5.94 -17.13
C GLU A 80 -21.49 -4.88 -16.02
N THR A 81 -20.48 -5.02 -15.17
CA THR A 81 -20.25 -4.12 -14.04
C THR A 81 -19.93 -2.70 -14.53
N ASN A 82 -20.85 -1.76 -14.27
CA ASN A 82 -20.63 -0.35 -14.56
C ASN A 82 -19.62 0.27 -13.57
N LEU A 83 -18.35 0.35 -13.98
CA LEU A 83 -17.25 0.85 -13.15
C LEU A 83 -17.43 2.33 -12.73
N SER A 84 -18.03 3.16 -13.58
CA SER A 84 -18.33 4.56 -13.24
C SER A 84 -19.29 4.66 -12.07
N VAL A 85 -20.33 3.83 -12.05
CA VAL A 85 -21.30 3.75 -10.95
C VAL A 85 -20.68 3.11 -9.71
N LEU A 86 -19.87 2.06 -9.88
CA LEU A 86 -19.21 1.37 -8.78
C LEU A 86 -18.25 2.31 -8.03
N LEU A 87 -17.42 3.05 -8.75
CA LEU A 87 -16.45 3.97 -8.17
C LEU A 87 -17.10 5.27 -7.70
N ASN A 88 -18.12 5.76 -8.40
CA ASN A 88 -18.96 6.90 -8.00
C ASN A 88 -18.13 8.14 -7.60
N ASN A 89 -17.27 8.62 -8.50
CA ASN A 89 -16.37 9.77 -8.27
C ASN A 89 -15.42 9.62 -7.06
N ARG A 90 -15.22 8.40 -6.54
CA ARG A 90 -14.26 8.15 -5.46
C ARG A 90 -12.86 7.89 -6.03
N LYS A 91 -11.87 8.23 -5.21
CA LYS A 91 -10.48 7.83 -5.46
C LYS A 91 -10.22 6.42 -4.95
N ILE A 92 -9.26 5.74 -5.55
CA ILE A 92 -8.84 4.39 -5.14
C ILE A 92 -7.57 4.46 -4.28
N ARG A 93 -7.57 3.79 -3.13
CA ARG A 93 -6.35 3.47 -2.38
C ARG A 93 -5.96 2.03 -2.68
N TRP A 94 -4.94 1.89 -3.52
CA TRP A 94 -4.30 0.62 -3.83
C TRP A 94 -3.46 0.14 -2.66
N GLY A 95 -3.55 -1.16 -2.34
CA GLY A 95 -2.77 -1.76 -1.24
C GLY A 95 -3.20 -1.29 0.16
N ALA A 96 -4.51 -1.34 0.47
CA ALA A 96 -4.94 -1.21 1.87
C ALA A 96 -4.39 -2.37 2.72
N TYR A 97 -4.29 -3.55 2.10
CA TYR A 97 -3.46 -4.68 2.51
C TYR A 97 -3.00 -5.42 1.25
N GLY A 98 -1.77 -5.95 1.30
CA GLY A 98 -1.07 -6.53 0.15
C GLY A 98 -0.37 -5.50 -0.73
N ASP A 99 0.53 -5.99 -1.57
CA ASP A 99 1.30 -5.15 -2.49
C ASP A 99 0.56 -5.04 -3.84
N PRO A 100 0.17 -3.82 -4.26
CA PRO A 100 -0.67 -3.65 -5.45
C PRO A 100 0.03 -4.00 -6.76
N ALA A 101 1.36 -4.12 -6.79
CA ALA A 101 2.06 -4.56 -8.00
C ALA A 101 1.85 -6.05 -8.33
N ILE A 102 1.29 -6.84 -7.41
CA ILE A 102 0.90 -8.24 -7.66
C ILE A 102 -0.34 -8.33 -8.56
N ILE A 103 -1.13 -7.26 -8.66
CA ILE A 103 -2.33 -7.23 -9.50
C ILE A 103 -1.91 -7.12 -10.97
N ASN A 104 -2.65 -7.76 -11.88
CA ASN A 104 -2.45 -7.55 -13.31
C ASN A 104 -2.54 -6.05 -13.68
N PRO A 105 -1.56 -5.47 -14.39
CA PRO A 105 -1.57 -4.06 -14.77
C PRO A 105 -2.83 -3.60 -15.50
N ASP A 106 -3.46 -4.45 -16.30
CA ASP A 106 -4.67 -4.10 -17.06
C ASP A 106 -5.87 -3.85 -16.15
N VAL A 107 -5.96 -4.57 -15.02
CA VAL A 107 -7.01 -4.35 -14.00
C VAL A 107 -6.83 -2.98 -13.35
N VAL A 108 -5.59 -2.65 -12.97
CA VAL A 108 -5.26 -1.35 -12.35
C VAL A 108 -5.54 -0.22 -13.33
N LYS A 109 -5.07 -0.35 -14.58
CA LYS A 109 -5.29 0.62 -15.65
C LYS A 109 -6.79 0.87 -15.87
N SER A 110 -7.57 -0.20 -16.02
CA SER A 110 -9.02 -0.12 -16.27
C SER A 110 -9.74 0.58 -15.12
N LEU A 111 -9.45 0.23 -13.87
CA LEU A 111 -10.08 0.85 -12.71
C LEU A 111 -9.67 2.31 -12.52
N ASN A 112 -8.40 2.65 -12.79
CA ASN A 112 -7.93 4.04 -12.68
C ASN A 112 -8.57 4.97 -13.71
N VAL A 113 -8.93 4.49 -14.91
CA VAL A 113 -9.65 5.30 -15.92
C VAL A 113 -10.98 5.84 -15.40
N PHE A 114 -11.69 5.07 -14.58
CA PHE A 114 -13.00 5.44 -14.04
C PHE A 114 -12.94 6.05 -12.62
N ALA A 115 -11.76 6.04 -11.99
CA ALA A 115 -11.57 6.63 -10.67
C ALA A 115 -11.34 8.14 -10.75
N ALA A 116 -11.73 8.88 -9.72
CA ALA A 116 -11.40 10.31 -9.59
C ALA A 116 -9.91 10.58 -9.28
N GLY A 117 -9.06 9.57 -9.41
CA GLY A 117 -7.66 9.54 -9.00
C GLY A 117 -7.36 8.36 -8.06
N HIS A 118 -6.09 8.17 -7.76
CA HIS A 118 -5.65 7.04 -6.95
C HIS A 118 -4.45 7.38 -6.08
N THR A 119 -4.16 6.49 -5.13
CA THR A 119 -2.90 6.44 -4.42
C THR A 119 -2.40 5.01 -4.34
N GLY A 120 -1.10 4.78 -4.45
CA GLY A 120 -0.51 3.45 -4.30
C GLY A 120 1.01 3.49 -4.24
N TYR A 121 1.58 2.49 -3.57
CA TYR A 121 3.02 2.27 -3.54
C TYR A 121 3.30 0.77 -3.42
N THR A 122 4.47 0.35 -3.91
CA THR A 122 4.88 -1.06 -3.99
C THR A 122 6.30 -1.24 -3.48
N HIS A 123 6.59 -2.36 -2.82
CA HIS A 123 7.95 -2.81 -2.53
C HIS A 123 8.51 -3.73 -3.62
N GLN A 124 7.69 -4.12 -4.62
CA GLN A 124 8.11 -4.96 -5.74
C GLN A 124 8.75 -4.16 -6.88
N TRP A 125 9.04 -2.87 -6.70
CA TRP A 125 9.49 -1.98 -7.78
C TRP A 125 10.80 -2.39 -8.46
N ARG A 126 11.57 -3.33 -7.88
CA ARG A 126 12.75 -3.93 -8.51
C ARG A 126 12.43 -5.11 -9.43
N GLU A 127 11.23 -5.65 -9.34
CA GLU A 127 10.80 -6.83 -10.09
C GLU A 127 10.31 -6.42 -11.49
N ASP A 128 10.60 -7.25 -12.49
CA ASP A 128 10.21 -6.97 -13.89
C ASP A 128 8.69 -6.82 -14.04
N PHE A 129 7.91 -7.65 -13.34
CA PHE A 129 6.45 -7.60 -13.40
C PHE A 129 5.87 -6.29 -12.82
N ALA A 130 6.64 -5.56 -12.01
CA ALA A 130 6.20 -4.32 -11.42
C ALA A 130 6.53 -3.08 -12.28
N GLN A 131 7.42 -3.19 -13.26
CA GLN A 131 7.83 -2.06 -14.12
C GLN A 131 6.66 -1.39 -14.88
N PRO A 132 5.59 -2.10 -15.30
CA PRO A 132 4.41 -1.44 -15.86
C PRO A 132 3.73 -0.41 -14.94
N PHE A 133 4.06 -0.38 -13.65
CA PHE A 133 3.49 0.56 -12.68
C PHE A 133 4.31 1.83 -12.46
N VAL A 134 5.42 2.04 -13.17
CA VAL A 134 6.12 3.34 -13.20
C VAL A 134 5.12 4.42 -13.65
N GLY A 135 5.01 5.51 -12.88
CA GLY A 135 4.02 6.56 -13.14
C GLY A 135 2.62 6.27 -12.61
N VAL A 136 2.39 5.08 -12.02
CA VAL A 136 1.09 4.66 -11.45
C VAL A 136 1.19 4.43 -9.95
N PHE A 137 2.25 3.76 -9.50
CA PHE A 137 2.56 3.56 -8.09
C PHE A 137 3.90 4.21 -7.74
N GLN A 138 4.08 4.54 -6.47
CA GLN A 138 5.39 4.95 -5.97
C GLN A 138 6.22 3.74 -5.53
N ALA A 139 7.54 3.81 -5.71
CA ALA A 139 8.47 2.87 -5.11
C ALA A 139 8.55 3.11 -3.60
N SER A 140 8.26 2.08 -2.82
CA SER A 140 8.41 2.11 -1.35
C SER A 140 9.90 2.01 -1.01
N CYS A 141 10.41 2.98 -0.28
CA CYS A 141 11.83 3.14 0.04
C CYS A 141 12.03 3.11 1.55
N ASP A 142 12.80 2.13 2.03
CA ASP A 142 13.15 1.95 3.45
C ASP A 142 14.47 2.66 3.82
N GLY A 143 15.10 3.34 2.86
CA GLY A 143 16.29 4.16 3.09
C GLY A 143 16.78 4.94 1.87
N MET A 144 17.87 5.68 2.04
CA MET A 144 18.47 6.53 1.01
C MET A 144 18.89 5.73 -0.24
N ARG A 145 19.39 4.50 -0.06
CA ARG A 145 19.78 3.65 -1.19
C ARG A 145 18.58 3.30 -2.07
N ASP A 146 17.46 2.88 -1.48
CA ASP A 146 16.22 2.61 -2.21
C ASP A 146 15.76 3.85 -2.98
N TYR A 147 15.80 5.02 -2.33
CA TYR A 147 15.40 6.29 -2.93
C TYR A 147 16.23 6.61 -4.18
N LEU A 148 17.56 6.51 -4.09
CA LEU A 148 18.46 6.78 -5.20
C LEU A 148 18.26 5.79 -6.36
N GLU A 149 18.17 4.49 -6.06
CA GLU A 149 17.96 3.45 -7.06
C GLU A 149 16.61 3.61 -7.75
N ALA A 150 15.51 3.70 -6.98
CA ALA A 150 14.17 3.87 -7.54
C ALA A 150 14.06 5.12 -8.42
N SER A 151 14.63 6.24 -7.97
CA SER A 151 14.65 7.49 -8.74
C SER A 151 15.44 7.34 -10.04
N ALA A 152 16.59 6.66 -10.01
CA ALA A 152 17.38 6.38 -11.20
C ALA A 152 16.64 5.50 -12.22
N HIS A 153 15.71 4.66 -11.75
CA HIS A 153 14.83 3.82 -12.57
C HIS A 153 13.50 4.50 -12.93
N GLY A 154 13.36 5.81 -12.70
CA GLY A 154 12.19 6.59 -13.13
C GLY A 154 10.97 6.53 -12.21
N TRP A 155 11.08 5.90 -11.05
CA TRP A 155 9.99 5.85 -10.08
C TRP A 155 9.90 7.13 -9.25
N LYS A 156 8.68 7.60 -9.00
CA LYS A 156 8.41 8.43 -7.82
C LYS A 156 8.41 7.57 -6.57
N THR A 157 8.77 8.16 -5.43
CA THR A 157 9.09 7.41 -4.21
C THR A 157 8.15 7.71 -3.06
N PHE A 158 7.84 6.68 -2.27
CA PHE A 158 7.27 6.79 -0.93
C PHE A 158 8.32 6.33 0.07
N ALA A 159 8.95 7.26 0.80
CA ALA A 159 10.02 6.95 1.72
C ALA A 159 9.57 6.93 3.19
N VAL A 160 10.18 6.05 3.99
CA VAL A 160 10.07 6.07 5.45
C VAL A 160 11.38 6.59 6.05
N VAL A 161 11.32 7.75 6.69
CA VAL A 161 12.46 8.39 7.35
C VAL A 161 12.44 8.04 8.83
N PRO A 162 13.53 7.50 9.43
CA PRO A 162 13.59 7.24 10.85
C PRO A 162 13.39 8.52 11.69
N LYS A 163 12.77 8.38 12.87
CA LYS A 163 12.51 9.53 13.75
C LYS A 163 13.82 10.21 14.15
N GLY A 164 13.86 11.54 14.03
CA GLY A 164 15.02 12.36 14.38
C GLY A 164 16.16 12.33 13.35
N LYS A 165 15.97 11.70 12.18
CA LYS A 165 16.90 11.78 11.06
C LYS A 165 16.43 12.82 10.05
N GLU A 166 17.38 13.32 9.26
CA GLU A 166 17.11 14.25 8.17
C GLU A 166 16.28 13.57 7.06
N ALA A 167 15.35 14.32 6.47
CA ALA A 167 14.55 13.84 5.37
C ALA A 167 15.42 13.72 4.10
N PHE A 168 15.30 12.60 3.40
CA PHE A 168 16.07 12.33 2.19
C PHE A 168 15.19 12.21 0.92
N SER A 169 13.89 12.46 1.04
CA SER A 169 12.91 12.36 -0.04
C SER A 169 11.94 13.54 0.04
N GLY A 170 11.22 13.81 -1.05
CA GLY A 170 10.55 15.08 -1.36
C GLY A 170 9.69 15.72 -0.26
N LYS A 171 8.36 15.56 -0.34
CA LYS A 171 7.42 16.24 0.57
C LYS A 171 6.97 15.33 1.69
N GLN A 172 6.93 15.83 2.92
CA GLN A 172 6.33 15.09 4.02
C GLN A 172 4.83 14.90 3.75
N CYS A 173 4.32 13.69 4.01
CA CYS A 173 2.90 13.39 3.91
C CYS A 173 2.12 14.29 4.88
N PRO A 174 1.21 15.17 4.38
CA PRO A 174 0.47 16.09 5.23
C PRO A 174 -0.40 15.39 6.28
N ALA A 175 -0.86 14.15 6.01
CA ALA A 175 -1.66 13.36 6.94
C ALA A 175 -0.86 12.79 8.14
N THR A 176 0.47 12.98 8.14
CA THR A 176 1.36 12.54 9.24
C THR A 176 2.00 13.71 9.99
N VAL A 177 1.65 14.95 9.63
CA VAL A 177 2.08 16.15 10.34
C VAL A 177 1.16 16.35 11.55
N ASP A 178 1.75 16.61 12.71
CA ASP A 178 0.99 16.82 13.96
C ASP A 178 -0.01 17.99 13.81
N GLY A 179 -1.24 17.76 14.25
CA GLY A 179 -2.33 18.74 14.15
C GLY A 179 -2.97 18.88 12.76
N SER A 180 -2.49 18.15 11.75
CA SER A 180 -3.06 18.19 10.40
C SER A 180 -4.38 17.42 10.29
N SER A 181 -5.33 17.99 9.55
CA SER A 181 -6.59 17.34 9.16
C SER A 181 -6.58 16.84 7.70
N ALA A 182 -5.41 16.83 7.06
CA ALA A 182 -5.28 16.46 5.66
C ALA A 182 -5.69 15.00 5.42
N GLN A 183 -6.48 14.77 4.37
CA GLN A 183 -6.96 13.44 3.99
C GLN A 183 -6.42 13.03 2.62
N CYS A 184 -6.15 11.73 2.44
CA CYS A 184 -5.66 11.21 1.16
C CYS A 184 -6.65 11.49 0.00
N ARG A 185 -7.97 11.48 0.28
CA ARG A 185 -8.99 11.80 -0.74
C ARG A 185 -8.83 13.18 -1.38
N THR A 186 -8.31 14.17 -0.64
CA THR A 186 -8.07 15.51 -1.18
C THR A 186 -6.64 15.62 -1.69
N CYS A 187 -5.66 15.19 -0.89
CA CYS A 187 -4.23 15.32 -1.17
C CYS A 187 -3.79 14.55 -2.44
N ALA A 188 -3.97 13.22 -2.46
CA ALA A 188 -3.60 12.33 -3.56
C ALA A 188 -2.16 12.48 -4.13
N LEU A 189 -1.20 12.96 -3.34
CA LEU A 189 0.20 13.06 -3.79
C LEU A 189 0.86 11.71 -4.08
N CYS A 190 0.35 10.63 -3.48
CA CYS A 190 0.86 9.28 -3.66
C CYS A 190 0.40 8.61 -4.97
N ASP A 191 0.34 9.37 -6.07
CA ASP A 191 -0.23 8.97 -7.37
C ASP A 191 0.74 8.25 -8.31
N GLY A 192 2.02 8.15 -7.92
CA GLY A 192 3.07 7.50 -8.69
C GLY A 192 3.72 8.37 -9.76
N ALA A 193 3.20 9.58 -10.02
CA ALA A 193 3.62 10.40 -11.16
C ALA A 193 4.24 11.73 -10.74
N LYS A 194 3.63 12.43 -9.77
CA LYS A 194 3.92 13.86 -9.60
C LYS A 194 5.04 14.16 -8.62
N GLN A 195 5.07 13.45 -7.49
CA GLN A 195 5.83 13.90 -6.33
C GLN A 195 6.46 12.76 -5.55
N ASP A 196 7.69 12.96 -5.10
CA ASP A 196 8.30 12.13 -4.06
C ASP A 196 7.72 12.51 -2.70
N VAL A 197 7.27 11.52 -1.94
CA VAL A 197 6.60 11.68 -0.66
C VAL A 197 7.35 10.90 0.41
N PHE A 198 7.48 11.46 1.61
CA PHE A 198 8.00 10.72 2.74
C PHE A 198 7.08 10.80 3.96
N VAL A 199 7.27 9.86 4.88
CA VAL A 199 6.73 9.90 6.24
C VAL A 199 7.85 9.75 7.23
N VAL A 200 7.75 10.42 8.38
CA VAL A 200 8.57 10.06 9.53
C VAL A 200 8.00 8.77 10.13
N ALA A 201 8.87 7.83 10.51
CA ALA A 201 8.49 6.56 11.09
C ALA A 201 7.56 6.77 12.30
N HIS A 202 6.36 6.18 12.24
CA HIS A 202 5.29 6.36 13.23
C HIS A 202 4.54 5.06 13.47
N GLY A 203 3.68 5.06 14.50
CA GLY A 203 2.92 3.88 14.90
C GLY A 203 3.77 2.73 15.44
N THR A 204 3.18 1.54 15.54
CA THR A 204 3.82 0.36 16.10
C THR A 204 5.04 -0.13 15.31
N GLY A 205 5.07 0.17 14.00
CA GLY A 205 6.18 -0.17 13.11
C GLY A 205 7.44 0.66 13.34
N ALA A 206 7.34 1.83 13.98
CA ALA A 206 8.45 2.78 14.13
C ALA A 206 9.67 2.18 14.85
N ARG A 207 9.46 1.23 15.77
CA ARG A 207 10.53 0.54 16.49
C ARG A 207 11.52 -0.18 15.57
N HIS A 208 11.08 -0.60 14.39
CA HIS A 208 11.91 -1.28 13.40
C HIS A 208 12.85 -0.32 12.65
N PHE A 209 12.61 0.99 12.77
CA PHE A 209 13.44 2.05 12.20
C PHE A 209 14.31 2.75 13.26
N ALA A 210 14.07 2.51 14.55
CA ALA A 210 14.75 3.16 15.67
C ALA A 210 16.16 2.59 15.99
N GLY A 211 16.61 1.57 15.25
CA GLY A 211 17.78 0.75 15.61
C GLY A 211 18.95 0.78 14.61
N VAL A 212 18.91 1.58 13.55
CA VAL A 212 20.09 1.78 12.70
C VAL A 212 20.97 2.83 13.40
N LYS A 213 21.78 2.36 14.35
CA LYS A 213 22.96 3.11 14.82
C LYS A 213 23.99 3.16 13.70
#